data_AF-A0A6S7JPC4-F1
#
_entry.id   AF-A0A6S7JPC4-F1
#
_cell.length_a   1.000
_cell.length_b   1.000
_cell.length_c   1.000
_cell.angle_alpha   90.00
_cell.angle_beta   90.00
_cell.angle_gamma   90.00
#
_symmetry.space_group_name_H-M   'P 1'
#
loop_
_entity.id
_entity.type
_entity.pdbx_description
1 polymer ?
#
loop_
_entity_poly.entity_id
_entity_poly.type
_entity_poly.pdbx_seq_one_letter_code
_entity_poly.pdbx_strand_id
1 'polypeptide(L)'
;GRTNKLVDGCYSLWQGGVFPLIHHVLKKQNDQALSSESWMFDQAALQTYLLANCQYPSGGLIDKPGKVRDFYHTCYCLSGLSVAQHFNEMDKVNRNVVGNEDNLLNTTHPLFNIGLDSALEAVTYYNTLEIPSLEQLRHFIV
;
A
#
# COMPACT_ATOMS: atom_id res chain seq x y z
N GLY A 1 13.47 -5.51 2.80
CA GLY A 1 14.38 -5.00 1.77
C GLY A 1 15.07 -6.10 1.01
N ARG A 2 16.02 -6.79 1.65
CA ARG A 2 16.74 -7.96 1.11
C ARG A 2 17.17 -8.85 2.28
N THR A 3 17.44 -10.12 2.03
CA THR A 3 17.92 -11.08 3.04
C THR A 3 19.21 -10.61 3.72
N ASN A 4 19.35 -10.88 5.03
CA ASN A 4 20.50 -10.51 5.86
C ASN A 4 20.80 -8.99 5.91
N LYS A 5 19.78 -8.14 5.74
CA LYS A 5 19.85 -6.69 5.91
C LYS A 5 18.92 -6.24 7.02
N LEU A 6 19.06 -4.98 7.41
CA LEU A 6 18.26 -4.37 8.48
C LEU A 6 16.82 -4.11 8.02
N VAL A 7 15.94 -3.94 9.01
CA VAL A 7 14.59 -3.41 8.83
C VAL A 7 14.64 -1.96 8.34
N ASP A 8 13.58 -1.55 7.63
CA ASP A 8 13.37 -0.17 7.20
C ASP A 8 11.87 0.06 6.96
N GLY A 9 11.34 1.15 7.51
CA GLY A 9 9.93 1.54 7.44
C GLY A 9 9.40 1.68 6.01
N CYS A 10 10.22 2.11 5.04
CA CYS A 10 9.75 2.24 3.66
C CYS A 10 9.41 0.87 3.03
N TYR A 11 10.02 -0.21 3.50
CA TYR A 11 9.69 -1.56 3.03
C TYR A 11 8.30 -2.02 3.45
N SER A 12 7.63 -1.29 4.33
CA SER A 12 6.23 -1.55 4.68
C SER A 12 5.32 -1.51 3.45
N LEU A 13 5.53 -0.58 2.51
CA LEU A 13 4.86 -0.64 1.21
C LEU A 13 5.60 -1.56 0.23
N TRP A 14 6.90 -1.37 0.02
CA TRP A 14 7.63 -2.08 -1.05
C TRP A 14 7.68 -3.60 -0.90
N GLN A 15 7.45 -4.12 0.31
CA GLN A 15 7.35 -5.55 0.58
C GLN A 15 5.93 -5.93 0.98
N GLY A 16 5.31 -5.19 1.91
CA GLY A 16 3.94 -5.47 2.36
C GLY A 16 2.89 -5.31 1.25
N GLY A 17 3.04 -4.31 0.39
CA GLY A 17 2.15 -4.03 -0.75
C GLY A 17 2.18 -5.09 -1.85
N VAL A 18 3.16 -5.99 -1.86
CA VAL A 18 3.22 -7.09 -2.83
C VAL A 18 2.17 -8.17 -2.51
N PHE A 19 1.84 -8.38 -1.23
CA PHE A 19 0.93 -9.45 -0.83
C PHE A 19 -0.51 -9.29 -1.34
N PRO A 20 -1.14 -8.10 -1.35
CA PRO A 20 -2.42 -7.91 -2.04
C PRO A 20 -2.38 -8.29 -3.52
N LEU A 21 -1.27 -8.00 -4.23
CA LEU A 21 -1.11 -8.34 -5.65
C LEU A 21 -0.98 -9.84 -5.86
N ILE A 22 -0.12 -10.51 -5.07
CA ILE A 22 0.03 -11.97 -5.11
C ILE A 22 -1.31 -12.64 -4.78
N HIS A 23 -1.99 -12.16 -3.72
CA HIS A 23 -3.28 -12.67 -3.32
C HIS A 23 -4.29 -12.61 -4.48
N HIS A 24 -4.37 -11.49 -5.19
CA HIS A 24 -5.25 -11.34 -6.35
C HIS A 24 -4.90 -12.33 -7.49
N VAL A 25 -3.62 -12.54 -7.76
CA VAL A 25 -3.16 -13.50 -8.79
C VAL A 25 -3.53 -14.94 -8.42
N LEU A 26 -3.23 -15.36 -7.18
CA LEU A 26 -3.55 -16.70 -6.69
C LEU A 26 -5.07 -16.94 -6.65
N LYS A 27 -5.84 -15.90 -6.31
CA LYS A 27 -7.31 -15.99 -6.30
C LYS A 27 -7.86 -16.24 -7.70
N LYS A 28 -7.31 -15.54 -8.72
CA LYS A 28 -7.65 -15.78 -10.13
C LYS A 28 -7.30 -17.19 -10.60
N GLN A 29 -6.36 -17.86 -9.94
CA GLN A 29 -6.01 -19.26 -10.18
C GLN A 29 -6.87 -20.24 -9.38
N ASN A 30 -7.89 -19.76 -8.67
CA ASN A 30 -8.80 -20.54 -7.80
C ASN A 30 -8.09 -21.30 -6.68
N ASP A 31 -7.00 -20.72 -6.13
CA ASP A 31 -6.33 -21.30 -4.97
C ASP A 31 -7.26 -21.30 -3.75
N GLN A 32 -7.58 -22.49 -3.24
CA GLN A 32 -8.48 -22.70 -2.11
C GLN A 32 -7.80 -22.51 -0.75
N ALA A 33 -6.47 -22.40 -0.71
CA ALA A 33 -5.70 -22.20 0.51
C ALA A 33 -5.62 -20.72 0.94
N LEU A 34 -6.11 -19.79 0.12
CA LEU A 34 -6.10 -18.37 0.45
C LEU A 34 -7.01 -18.05 1.63
N SER A 35 -6.49 -17.26 2.56
CA SER A 35 -7.27 -16.64 3.63
C SER A 35 -8.38 -15.75 3.04
N SER A 36 -9.56 -15.73 3.64
CA SER A 36 -10.62 -14.78 3.28
C SER A 36 -10.68 -13.55 4.19
N GLU A 37 -9.70 -13.39 5.08
CA GLU A 37 -9.75 -12.38 6.14
C GLU A 37 -8.45 -11.57 6.28
N SER A 38 -7.35 -12.04 5.69
CA SER A 38 -6.02 -11.46 5.93
C SER A 38 -5.06 -11.65 4.77
N TRP A 39 -4.10 -10.73 4.68
CA TRP A 39 -2.96 -10.85 3.79
C TRP A 39 -1.96 -11.88 4.31
N MET A 40 -1.10 -12.38 3.40
CA MET A 40 -0.09 -13.40 3.70
C MET A 40 1.15 -12.81 4.41
N PHE A 41 0.94 -11.89 5.35
CA PHE A 41 1.94 -11.36 6.26
C PHE A 41 1.30 -10.97 7.59
N ASP A 42 2.10 -10.81 8.65
CA ASP A 42 1.60 -10.38 9.95
C ASP A 42 1.24 -8.89 9.93
N GLN A 43 -0.04 -8.62 9.65
CA GLN A 43 -0.60 -7.27 9.57
C GLN A 43 -0.47 -6.51 10.88
N ALA A 44 -0.74 -7.16 12.02
CA ALA A 44 -0.69 -6.50 13.32
C ALA A 44 0.76 -6.13 13.69
N ALA A 45 1.72 -7.02 13.48
CA ALA A 45 3.12 -6.74 13.75
C ALA A 45 3.67 -5.59 12.90
N LEU A 46 3.28 -5.51 11.62
CA LEU A 46 3.69 -4.39 10.76
C LEU A 46 3.13 -3.05 11.27
N GLN A 47 1.85 -3.01 11.65
CA GLN A 47 1.24 -1.81 12.23
C GLN A 47 1.94 -1.41 13.52
N THR A 48 2.21 -2.36 14.43
CA THR A 48 2.94 -2.10 15.68
C THR A 48 4.33 -1.52 15.40
N TYR A 49 5.09 -2.08 14.46
CA TYR A 49 6.41 -1.52 14.09
C TYR A 49 6.31 -0.08 13.58
N LEU A 50 5.34 0.21 12.71
CA LEU A 50 5.15 1.56 12.18
C LEU A 50 4.72 2.56 13.25
N LEU A 51 3.72 2.21 14.06
CA LEU A 51 3.16 3.08 15.09
C LEU A 51 4.14 3.29 16.26
N ALA A 52 4.91 2.26 16.65
CA ALA A 52 5.80 2.35 17.82
C ALA A 52 7.22 2.80 17.47
N ASN A 53 7.73 2.49 16.27
CA ASN A 53 9.15 2.68 15.94
C ASN A 53 9.41 3.65 14.78
N CYS A 54 8.41 3.96 13.96
CA CYS A 54 8.61 4.75 12.74
C CYS A 54 7.98 6.15 12.80
N GLN A 55 7.38 6.57 13.92
CA GLN A 55 6.86 7.92 14.08
C GLN A 55 7.91 8.87 14.66
N TYR A 56 8.03 10.07 14.10
CA TYR A 56 8.88 11.12 14.66
C TYR A 56 8.06 12.01 15.61
N PRO A 57 8.55 12.36 16.82
CA PRO A 57 7.75 13.07 17.83
C PRO A 57 7.18 14.43 17.40
N SER A 58 7.81 15.11 16.44
CA SER A 58 7.33 16.40 15.90
C SER A 58 6.73 16.25 14.49
N GLY A 59 6.18 15.07 14.17
CA GLY A 59 5.51 14.77 12.91
C GLY A 59 6.44 14.19 11.84
N GLY A 60 5.83 13.48 10.89
CA GLY A 60 6.51 12.68 9.87
C GLY A 60 6.91 11.29 10.35
N LEU A 61 7.25 10.41 9.40
CA LEU A 61 7.74 9.06 9.69
C LEU A 61 9.21 8.90 9.25
N ILE A 62 9.85 7.88 9.80
CA ILE A 62 11.27 7.57 9.67
C ILE A 62 11.48 6.14 9.16
N ASP A 63 12.71 5.86 8.71
CA ASP A 63 13.22 4.52 8.43
C ASP A 63 13.12 3.60 9.67
N LYS A 64 13.80 3.97 10.76
CA LYS A 64 13.88 3.23 12.02
C LYS A 64 14.31 4.18 13.15
N PRO A 65 14.21 3.78 14.44
CA PRO A 65 14.66 4.62 15.55
C PRO A 65 16.11 5.12 15.38
N GLY A 66 16.32 6.41 15.68
CA GLY A 66 17.60 7.09 15.51
C GLY A 66 17.87 7.62 14.10
N LYS A 67 16.94 7.48 13.15
CA LYS A 67 17.00 8.13 11.83
C LYS A 67 16.18 9.42 11.80
N VAL A 68 16.50 10.26 10.82
CA VAL A 68 15.82 11.55 10.59
C VAL A 68 14.56 11.31 9.76
N ARG A 69 13.53 12.14 9.99
CA ARG A 69 12.30 12.14 9.19
C ARG A 69 12.53 12.69 7.79
N ASP A 70 11.75 12.18 6.86
CA ASP A 70 11.66 12.72 5.51
C ASP A 70 10.29 12.40 4.89
N PHE A 71 9.98 13.05 3.77
CA PHE A 71 8.71 12.86 3.08
C PHE A 71 8.59 11.47 2.43
N TYR A 72 9.72 10.86 2.09
CA TYR A 72 9.76 9.54 1.47
C TYR A 72 9.25 8.47 2.46
N HIS A 73 9.86 8.37 3.63
CA HIS A 73 9.41 7.47 4.70
C HIS A 73 8.03 7.84 5.20
N THR A 74 7.70 9.13 5.31
CA THR A 74 6.33 9.56 5.64
C THR A 74 5.31 8.95 4.67
N CYS A 75 5.55 9.06 3.36
CA CYS A 75 4.68 8.46 2.35
C CYS A 75 4.63 6.93 2.47
N TYR A 76 5.77 6.25 2.37
CA TYR A 76 5.81 4.80 2.24
C TYR A 76 5.46 4.04 3.53
N CYS A 77 5.74 4.62 4.70
CA CYS A 77 5.27 4.06 5.97
C CYS A 77 3.75 4.18 6.08
N LEU A 78 3.15 5.33 5.75
CA LEU A 78 1.68 5.49 5.79
C LEU A 78 0.98 4.62 4.76
N SER A 79 1.53 4.51 3.54
CA SER A 79 1.02 3.59 2.53
C SER A 79 1.07 2.13 3.00
N GLY A 80 2.18 1.71 3.62
CA GLY A 80 2.30 0.36 4.20
C GLY A 80 1.35 0.13 5.38
N LEU A 81 1.14 1.14 6.23
CA LEU A 81 0.17 1.11 7.32
C LEU A 81 -1.25 0.90 6.78
N SER A 82 -1.63 1.67 5.75
CA SER A 82 -2.91 1.49 5.06
C SER A 82 -3.07 0.05 4.51
N VAL A 83 -2.08 -0.49 3.80
CA VAL A 83 -2.11 -1.88 3.31
C VAL A 83 -2.31 -2.89 4.46
N ALA A 84 -1.65 -2.67 5.60
CA ALA A 84 -1.77 -3.56 6.76
C ALA A 84 -3.12 -3.46 7.47
N GLN A 85 -3.84 -2.34 7.33
CA GLN A 85 -5.14 -2.11 7.94
C GLN A 85 -6.30 -2.67 7.11
N HIS A 86 -6.14 -2.71 5.79
CA HIS A 86 -7.23 -3.01 4.86
C HIS A 86 -6.99 -4.32 4.11
N PHE A 87 -7.77 -5.35 4.44
CA PHE A 87 -7.93 -6.54 3.61
C PHE A 87 -9.18 -6.37 2.74
N ASN A 88 -8.98 -6.12 1.44
CA ASN A 88 -10.06 -5.87 0.49
C ASN A 88 -10.03 -6.92 -0.62
N GLU A 89 -10.97 -7.85 -0.59
CA GLU A 89 -11.16 -8.88 -1.61
C GLU A 89 -12.52 -8.68 -2.29
N MET A 90 -12.56 -7.99 -3.44
CA MET A 90 -13.77 -7.69 -4.22
C MET A 90 -14.93 -7.10 -3.39
N ASP A 91 -15.74 -7.97 -2.78
CA ASP A 91 -16.92 -7.64 -1.97
C ASP A 91 -16.69 -7.77 -0.45
N LYS A 92 -15.54 -8.32 -0.03
CA LYS A 92 -15.17 -8.50 1.37
C LYS A 92 -14.17 -7.44 1.79
N VAL A 93 -14.58 -6.62 2.73
CA VAL A 93 -13.73 -5.62 3.39
C VAL A 93 -13.54 -6.06 4.84
N ASN A 94 -12.33 -6.45 5.19
CA ASN A 94 -11.94 -6.68 6.58
C ASN A 94 -10.93 -5.62 7.00
N ARG A 95 -11.23 -4.94 8.12
CA ARG A 95 -10.36 -3.91 8.70
C ARG A 95 -9.73 -4.44 9.97
N ASN A 96 -8.43 -4.25 10.07
CA ASN A 96 -7.66 -4.59 11.26
C ASN A 96 -6.88 -3.35 11.69
N VAL A 97 -7.35 -2.65 12.73
CA VAL A 97 -6.69 -1.43 13.23
C VAL A 97 -6.04 -1.72 14.57
N VAL A 98 -4.72 -1.58 14.63
CA VAL A 98 -3.99 -1.68 15.89
C VAL A 98 -4.08 -0.35 16.65
N GLY A 99 -4.56 -0.41 17.89
CA GLY A 99 -4.64 0.75 18.79
C GLY A 99 -6.00 1.44 18.75
N ASN A 100 -6.01 2.77 18.74
CA ASN A 100 -7.23 3.57 18.62
C ASN A 100 -7.72 3.52 17.16
N GLU A 101 -9.03 3.48 16.95
CA GLU A 101 -9.68 3.61 15.63
C GLU A 101 -9.25 4.87 14.87
N ASP A 102 -8.85 5.93 15.58
CA ASP A 102 -8.27 7.14 14.98
C ASP A 102 -6.99 6.87 14.16
N ASN A 103 -6.36 5.70 14.33
CA ASN A 103 -5.21 5.27 13.52
C ASN A 103 -5.61 4.82 12.11
N LEU A 104 -6.90 4.64 11.83
CA LEU A 104 -7.39 4.16 10.53
C LEU A 104 -7.04 5.15 9.42
N LEU A 105 -6.25 4.70 8.44
CA LEU A 105 -5.93 5.47 7.25
C LEU A 105 -6.92 5.19 6.11
N ASN A 106 -6.97 6.09 5.14
CA ASN A 106 -7.66 5.82 3.88
C ASN A 106 -6.99 4.66 3.12
N THR A 107 -7.79 3.89 2.38
CA THR A 107 -7.30 2.77 1.56
C THR A 107 -6.45 3.26 0.40
N THR A 108 -5.24 2.72 0.26
CA THR A 108 -4.39 2.91 -0.92
C THR A 108 -4.64 1.81 -1.96
N HIS A 109 -4.63 2.17 -3.25
CA HIS A 109 -4.68 1.21 -4.35
C HIS A 109 -3.35 0.43 -4.39
N PRO A 110 -3.37 -0.91 -4.29
CA PRO A 110 -2.16 -1.70 -4.08
C PRO A 110 -1.16 -1.65 -5.25
N LEU A 111 -1.62 -1.34 -6.46
CA LEU A 111 -0.76 -1.19 -7.64
C LEU A 111 -0.19 0.22 -7.85
N PHE A 112 -0.98 1.26 -7.54
CA PHE A 112 -0.67 2.64 -7.95
C PHE A 112 -0.21 3.51 -6.77
N ASN A 113 -0.44 3.05 -5.53
CA ASN A 113 -0.15 3.78 -4.30
C ASN A 113 -0.76 5.19 -4.26
N ILE A 114 -2.01 5.31 -4.69
CA ILE A 114 -2.87 6.49 -4.53
C ILE A 114 -4.17 6.05 -3.87
N GLY A 115 -5.04 6.98 -3.47
CA GLY A 115 -6.35 6.61 -2.91
C GLY A 115 -7.13 5.66 -3.84
N LEU A 116 -7.76 4.64 -3.27
CA LEU A 116 -8.52 3.65 -4.04
C LEU A 116 -9.57 4.31 -4.96
N ASP A 117 -10.34 5.25 -4.42
CA ASP A 117 -11.38 5.95 -5.17
C ASP A 117 -10.78 6.75 -6.33
N SER A 118 -9.69 7.49 -6.08
CA SER A 118 -8.99 8.25 -7.12
C SER A 118 -8.46 7.36 -8.25
N ALA A 119 -7.96 6.17 -7.92
CA ALA A 119 -7.53 5.20 -8.94
C ALA A 119 -8.71 4.71 -9.78
N LEU A 120 -9.84 4.38 -9.14
CA LEU A 120 -11.04 3.90 -9.84
C LEU A 120 -11.67 5.00 -10.71
N GLU A 121 -11.73 6.23 -10.21
CA GLU A 121 -12.21 7.40 -10.96
C GLU A 121 -11.33 7.66 -12.19
N ALA A 122 -10.00 7.64 -12.03
CA ALA A 122 -9.08 7.83 -13.14
C ALA A 122 -9.27 6.74 -14.21
N VAL A 123 -9.32 5.46 -13.82
CA VAL A 123 -9.54 4.35 -14.75
C VAL A 123 -10.89 4.50 -15.46
N THR A 124 -11.95 4.84 -14.72
CA THR A 124 -13.29 5.03 -15.28
C THR A 124 -13.29 6.15 -16.31
N TYR A 125 -12.71 7.30 -15.98
CA TYR A 125 -12.64 8.46 -16.87
C TYR A 125 -11.82 8.17 -18.13
N TYR A 126 -10.58 7.69 -17.99
CA TYR A 126 -9.69 7.51 -19.14
C TYR A 126 -10.13 6.36 -20.06
N ASN A 127 -10.89 5.38 -19.57
CA ASN A 127 -11.50 4.35 -20.42
C ASN A 127 -12.61 4.90 -21.34
N THR A 128 -13.11 6.12 -21.10
CA THR A 128 -14.06 6.78 -22.00
C THR A 128 -13.38 7.48 -23.18
N LEU A 129 -12.05 7.65 -23.12
CA LEU A 129 -11.28 8.34 -24.15
C LEU A 129 -10.66 7.33 -25.12
N GLU A 130 -10.46 7.76 -26.37
CA GLU A 130 -9.73 6.96 -27.36
C GLU A 130 -8.24 6.90 -27.01
N ILE A 131 -7.62 5.75 -27.25
CA ILE A 131 -6.17 5.60 -27.09
C ILE A 131 -5.49 6.46 -28.16
N PRO A 132 -4.64 7.44 -27.78
CA PRO A 132 -3.97 8.31 -28.74
C PRO A 132 -3.11 7.50 -29.71
N SER A 133 -3.19 7.85 -31.01
CA SER A 133 -2.34 7.25 -32.02
C SER A 133 -0.88 7.66 -31.83
N LEU A 134 0.06 6.85 -32.33
CA LEU A 134 1.49 7.19 -32.30
C LEU A 134 1.80 8.54 -32.98
N GLU A 135 1.00 8.94 -33.97
CA GLU A 135 1.15 10.22 -34.65
C GLU A 135 0.73 11.41 -33.77
N GLN A 136 -0.34 11.24 -32.98
CA GLN A 136 -0.79 12.24 -32.01
C GLN A 136 0.22 12.43 -30.87
N LEU A 137 0.86 11.34 -30.42
CA LEU A 137 1.85 11.39 -29.32
C LEU A 137 3.15 12.10 -29.70
N ARG A 138 3.54 12.13 -30.98
CA ARG A 138 4.76 12.81 -31.44
C ARG A 138 4.76 14.32 -31.18
N HIS A 139 3.59 14.93 -31.00
CA HIS A 139 3.47 16.36 -30.72
C HIS A 139 3.67 16.72 -29.24
N PHE A 140 3.70 15.73 -28.34
CA PHE A 140 3.81 15.93 -26.89
C PHE A 140 5.18 15.56 -26.31
N ILE A 141 6.04 14.89 -27.09
CA ILE A 141 7.41 14.56 -26.70
C ILE A 141 8.34 15.54 -27.43
N VAL A 142 8.51 16.74 -26.85
CA VAL A 142 9.58 17.69 -27.18
C VAL A 142 10.33 18.03 -25.91
#